data_AF-A0A7M3LVE9-F1
#
_entry.id   AF-A0A7M3LVE9-F1
#
_cell.length_a   1.000
_cell.length_b   1.000
_cell.length_c   1.000
_cell.angle_alpha   90.00
_cell.angle_beta   90.00
_cell.angle_gamma   90.00
#
_symmetry.space_group_name_H-M   'P 1'
#
loop_
_entity.id
_entity.type
_entity.pdbx_description
1 polymer ?
#
loop_
_entity_poly.entity_id
_entity_poly.type
_entity_poly.pdbx_seq_one_letter_code
_entity_poly.pdbx_strand_id
1 'polypeptide(L)' 'MPKPKYILTATSRTGKPVNLITGKPTDSINVYDDADLQRRLAAAENDPRDLHVTVEEIRR' A
#
# COMPACT_ATOMS: atom_id res chain seq x y z
N MET A 1 -5.71 -6.00 20.07
CA MET A 1 -5.24 -5.30 18.85
C MET A 1 -6.28 -5.46 17.76
N PRO A 2 -6.62 -4.40 17.00
CA PRO A 2 -7.48 -4.56 15.84
C PRO A 2 -6.81 -5.52 14.87
N LYS A 3 -7.59 -6.44 14.32
CA LYS A 3 -7.08 -7.46 13.42
C LYS A 3 -7.17 -6.87 12.00
N PRO A 4 -6.13 -6.97 11.16
CA PRO A 4 -6.13 -6.32 9.85
C PRO A 4 -7.26 -6.88 8.97
N LYS A 5 -7.79 -5.99 8.12
CA LYS A 5 -8.84 -6.29 7.15
C LYS A 5 -8.27 -6.41 5.74
N TYR A 6 -7.22 -5.67 5.42
CA TYR A 6 -6.56 -5.72 4.12
C TYR A 6 -5.05 -5.81 4.23
N ILE A 7 -4.44 -6.41 3.20
CA ILE A 7 -3.03 -6.20 2.85
C ILE A 7 -3.03 -5.29 1.61
N LEU A 8 -2.42 -4.11 1.74
CA LEU A 8 -2.22 -3.20 0.63
C LEU A 8 -0.76 -3.26 0.21
N THR A 9 -0.52 -3.60 -1.06
CA THR A 9 0.81 -3.65 -1.66
C THR A 9 0.93 -2.54 -2.69
N ALA A 10 1.96 -1.72 -2.55
CA ALA A 10 2.28 -0.65 -3.50
C ALA A 10 3.61 -0.95 -4.20
N THR A 11 3.61 -0.86 -5.53
CA THR A 11 4.80 -1.05 -6.38
C THR A 11 5.02 0.18 -7.25
N SER A 12 6.19 0.80 -7.12
CA SER A 12 6.61 1.95 -7.92
C SER A 12 6.95 1.53 -9.35
N ARG A 13 6.23 2.08 -10.34
CA ARG A 13 6.53 1.87 -11.77
C ARG A 13 7.75 2.67 -12.23
N THR A 14 8.13 3.70 -11.49
CA THR A 14 9.34 4.49 -11.76
C THR A 14 10.63 3.85 -11.22
N GLY A 15 10.54 2.73 -10.49
CA GLY A 15 11.69 2.07 -9.85
C GLY A 15 12.21 2.79 -8.60
N LYS A 16 11.65 3.95 -8.24
CA LYS A 16 11.96 4.64 -6.99
C LYS A 16 11.54 3.80 -5.78
N PRO A 17 12.30 3.83 -4.67
CA PRO A 17 12.00 3.02 -3.49
C PRO A 17 10.65 3.42 -2.87
N VAL A 18 9.87 2.40 -2.52
CA VAL A 18 8.66 2.53 -1.69
C VAL A 18 9.01 2.19 -0.25
N ASN A 19 9.71 1.08 -0.05
CA ASN A 19 10.26 0.72 1.24
C ASN A 19 11.63 1.38 1.41
N LEU A 20 11.70 2.43 2.24
CA LEU A 20 12.93 3.21 2.46
C LEU A 20 13.98 2.47 3.30
N ILE A 21 13.59 1.40 4.00
CA ILE A 21 14.50 0.60 4.84
C ILE A 21 15.28 -0.39 3.96
N THR A 22 14.57 -1.08 3.06
CA THR A 22 15.16 -2.11 2.19
C THR A 22 15.60 -1.56 0.83
N GLY A 23 15.20 -0.33 0.50
CA GLY A 23 15.44 0.29 -0.81
C GLY A 23 14.60 -0.32 -1.94
N LYS A 24 13.65 -1.21 -1.64
CA LYS A 24 12.84 -1.89 -2.67
C LYS A 24 11.76 -0.97 -3.23
N PRO A 25 11.43 -1.09 -4.54
CA PRO A 25 10.35 -0.33 -5.17
C PRO A 25 8.96 -0.87 -4.81
N THR A 26 8.86 -1.88 -3.94
CA THR A 26 7.61 -2.47 -3.48
C THR A 26 7.57 -2.52 -1.96
N ASP A 27 6.41 -2.25 -1.38
CA ASP A 27 6.13 -2.45 0.05
C ASP A 27 4.70 -2.93 0.27
N SER A 28 4.48 -3.65 1.37
CA SER A 28 3.16 -4.15 1.76
C SER A 28 2.86 -3.79 3.20
N ILE A 29 1.62 -3.39 3.46
CA ILE A 29 1.18 -2.93 4.77
C ILE A 29 -0.17 -3.51 5.16
N ASN A 30 -0.35 -3.70 6.45
CA ASN A 30 -1.63 -4.09 7.05
C ASN A 30 -2.53 -2.85 7.19
N VAL A 31 -3.76 -2.96 6.70
CA VAL A 31 -4.79 -1.92 6.82
C VAL A 31 -5.96 -2.47 7.63
N TYR A 32 -6.41 -1.70 8.60
CA TYR A 32 -7.32 -2.18 9.66
C TYR A 32 -8.78 -1.77 9.43
N ASP A 33 -9.03 -0.72 8.64
CA ASP A 33 -10.36 -0.21 8.35
C ASP A 33 -10.45 0.39 6.93
N ASP A 34 -11.68 0.58 6.47
CA ASP A 34 -11.99 1.01 5.11
C ASP A 34 -11.60 2.48 4.87
N ALA A 35 -11.69 3.32 5.90
CA ALA A 35 -11.33 4.73 5.80
C ALA A 35 -9.81 4.90 5.60
N ASP A 36 -9.00 4.09 6.30
CA ASP A 36 -7.56 4.05 6.10
C ASP A 36 -7.17 3.52 4.73
N LEU A 37 -7.88 2.50 4.24
CA LEU A 37 -7.69 2.00 2.88
C LEU A 37 -7.93 3.11 1.85
N GLN A 38 -9.06 3.82 1.92
CA GLN A 38 -9.41 4.89 0.98
C GLN A 38 -8.39 6.04 1.01
N ARG A 39 -7.94 6.46 2.20
CA ARG A 39 -6.89 7.49 2.32
C ARG A 39 -5.59 7.07 1.62
N ARG A 40 -5.19 5.81 1.77
CA ARG A 40 -3.94 5.29 1.16
C ARG A 40 -4.06 5.15 -0.35
N LEU A 41 -5.21 4.72 -0.86
CA LEU A 41 -5.47 4.65 -2.30
C LEU A 41 -5.42 6.04 -2.95
N ALA A 42 -6.08 7.03 -2.34
CA ALA A 42 -6.05 8.42 -2.83
C ALA A 42 -4.65 9.03 -2.81
N ALA A 43 -3.85 8.71 -1.77
CA ALA A 43 -2.45 9.15 -1.70
C ALA A 43 -1.59 8.49 -2.79
N ALA A 44 -1.83 7.21 -3.09
CA ALA A 44 -1.08 6.47 -4.10
C ALA A 44 -1.38 6.95 -5.53
N GLU A 45 -2.62 7.35 -5.82
CA GLU A 45 -3.05 7.87 -7.13
C GLU A 45 -2.29 9.15 -7.52
N ASN A 46 -1.92 9.98 -6.54
CA ASN A 46 -1.21 11.24 -6.76
C ASN A 46 0.30 11.13 -6.49
N ASP A 47 0.81 9.92 -6.28
CA ASP A 47 2.21 9.73 -5.91
C ASP A 47 3.13 9.88 -7.15
N PRO A 48 4.20 10.71 -7.08
CA PRO A 48 5.12 10.92 -8.20
C PRO A 48 5.93 9.67 -8.60
N ARG A 49 5.80 8.57 -7.86
CA ARG A 49 6.42 7.27 -8.16
C ARG A 49 5.59 6.39 -9.10
N ASP A 50 4.39 6.84 -9.50
CA ASP A 50 3.42 6.09 -10.31
C ASP A 50 3.17 4.70 -9.70
N LEU A 51 2.50 4.70 -8.55
CA LEU A 51 2.32 3.49 -7.75
C LEU A 51 1.22 2.59 -8.35
N HIS A 52 1.59 1.37 -8.72
CA HIS A 52 0.64 0.28 -8.92
C HIS A 52 0.27 -0.33 -7.57
N VAL A 53 -1.02 -0.23 -7.20
CA VAL A 53 -1.51 -0.72 -5.91
C VAL A 53 -2.38 -1.96 -6.10
N THR A 54 -2.15 -2.98 -5.29
CA THR A 54 -3.03 -4.14 -5.14
C THR A 54 -3.57 -4.21 -3.71
N VAL A 55 -4.82 -4.65 -3.58
CA VAL A 55 -5.51 -4.77 -2.28
C VAL A 55 -6.03 -6.19 -2.16
N GLU A 56 -5.64 -6.86 -1.08
CA GLU A 56 -6.11 -8.20 -0.75
C GLU A 56 -6.90 -8.12 0.55
N GLU A 57 -8.18 -8.53 0.51
CA GLU A 57 -9.00 -8.63 1.71
C GLU A 57 -8.62 -9.90 2.48
N ILE A 58 -8.30 -9.73 3.76
CA ILE A 58 -8.00 -10.81 4.68
C ILE A 58 -9.33 -11.43 5.09
N ARG A 59 -9.81 -12.37 4.29
CA ARG A 59 -10.98 -13.19 4.63
C ARG A 59 -10.63 -14.04 5.85
N ARG A 60 -11.48 -13.98 6.86
CA ARG A 60 -11.44 -14.87 8.04
C ARG A 60 -12.46 -15.96 7.93
#